data_AF-Q0PHU3-F1
#
_entry.id   AF-Q0PHU3-F1
#
_cell.length_a   1.000
_cell.length_b   1.000
_cell.length_c   1.000
_cell.angle_alpha   90.00
_cell.angle_beta   90.00
_cell.angle_gamma   90.00
#
_symmetry.space_group_name_H-M   'P 1'
#
loop_
_entity.id
_entity.type
_entity.pdbx_description
1 polymer ?
#
loop_
_entity_poly.entity_id
_entity_poly.type
_entity_poly.pdbx_seq_one_letter_code
_entity_poly.pdbx_strand_id
1 'polypeptide(L)'
;RFPYLCYKNGGGAFLVPYCIMLVVGGIPLFYMELALGQFHRKGAITCWGRLVPLFKGIGYAVVLIAFYVDFYYNVIIAWALRFFFASFTTMLPWTNCDNEWNTPACQPFEANWESANASRVRNSSSLAPQATPFTSAASEYFNRAILELQDSEGLHDLGAIKWDMALCLLAVYIICYFSLWKGISTSG
;
A
#
# COMPACT_ATOMS: atom_id res chain seq x y z
N ARG A 1 4.39 -2.40 -7.39
CA ARG A 1 5.88 -2.36 -7.34
C ARG A 1 6.53 -2.65 -8.70
N PHE A 2 6.17 -3.73 -9.40
CA PHE A 2 6.78 -4.12 -10.68
C PHE A 2 6.71 -3.04 -11.79
N PRO A 3 5.56 -2.42 -12.10
CA PRO A 3 5.49 -1.44 -13.21
C PRO A 3 6.38 -0.21 -12.98
N TYR A 4 6.45 0.28 -11.74
CA TYR A 4 7.30 1.41 -11.36
C TYR A 4 8.79 1.11 -11.56
N LEU A 5 9.25 -0.07 -11.15
CA LEU A 5 10.65 -0.48 -11.33
C LEU A 5 10.99 -0.73 -12.80
N CYS A 6 10.08 -1.32 -13.57
CA CYS A 6 10.26 -1.50 -15.02
C CYS A 6 10.46 -0.15 -15.69
N TYR A 7 9.55 0.81 -15.45
CA TYR A 7 9.63 2.15 -16.03
C TYR A 7 10.94 2.85 -15.68
N LYS A 8 11.34 2.81 -14.39
CA LYS A 8 12.58 3.46 -13.92
C LYS A 8 13.85 2.84 -14.51
N ASN A 9 13.86 1.53 -14.79
CA ASN A 9 15.04 0.79 -15.22
C ASN A 9 15.07 0.49 -16.73
N GLY A 10 14.52 1.38 -17.55
CA GLY A 10 14.57 1.25 -19.02
C GLY A 10 13.37 0.54 -19.64
N GLY A 11 12.22 0.55 -18.97
CA GLY A 11 10.94 0.06 -19.48
C GLY A 11 10.99 -1.43 -19.85
N GLY A 12 10.77 -1.73 -21.13
CA GLY A 12 10.79 -3.09 -21.67
C GLY A 12 12.17 -3.77 -21.59
N ALA A 13 13.27 -3.02 -21.60
CA ALA A 13 14.61 -3.61 -21.50
C ALA A 13 14.86 -4.31 -20.16
N PHE A 14 14.20 -3.86 -19.09
CA PHE A 14 14.25 -4.49 -17.77
C PHE A 14 13.69 -5.93 -17.74
N LEU A 15 12.84 -6.29 -18.71
CA LEU A 15 12.26 -7.63 -18.79
C LEU A 15 13.32 -8.71 -19.07
N VAL A 16 14.36 -8.39 -19.83
CA VAL A 16 15.44 -9.35 -20.16
C VAL A 16 16.17 -9.83 -18.89
N PRO A 17 16.80 -8.96 -18.07
CA PRO A 17 17.43 -9.40 -16.83
C PRO A 17 16.42 -9.94 -15.82
N TYR A 18 15.17 -9.44 -15.79
CA TYR A 18 14.12 -9.97 -14.93
C TYR A 18 13.81 -11.44 -15.25
N CYS A 19 13.63 -11.79 -16.53
CA CYS A 19 13.37 -13.16 -16.96
C CYS A 19 14.56 -14.09 -16.69
N ILE A 20 15.80 -13.63 -16.92
CA ILE A 20 16.99 -14.42 -16.61
C ILE A 20 17.07 -14.73 -15.11
N MET A 21 16.91 -13.72 -14.25
CA MET A 21 16.92 -13.90 -12.78
C MET A 21 15.75 -14.75 -12.30
N LEU A 22 14.59 -14.65 -12.95
CA LEU A 22 13.43 -15.49 -12.65
C LEU A 22 13.73 -16.97 -12.96
N VAL A 23 14.30 -17.28 -14.12
CA VAL A 23 14.58 -18.67 -14.53
C VAL A 23 15.76 -19.27 -13.75
N VAL A 24 16.81 -18.49 -13.50
CA VAL A 24 18.03 -18.99 -12.84
C VAL A 24 17.91 -19.00 -11.31
N GLY A 25 17.20 -18.02 -10.73
CA GLY A 25 17.09 -17.87 -9.27
C GLY A 25 15.67 -18.11 -8.74
N GLY A 26 14.69 -17.40 -9.27
CA GLY A 26 13.32 -17.42 -8.75
C GLY A 26 12.66 -18.80 -8.81
N ILE A 27 12.62 -19.41 -10.00
CA ILE A 27 11.97 -20.70 -10.23
C ILE A 27 12.66 -21.82 -9.44
N PRO A 28 14.01 -21.97 -9.44
CA PRO A 28 14.67 -23.03 -8.67
C PRO A 28 14.44 -22.90 -7.16
N LEU A 29 14.50 -21.70 -6.60
CA LEU A 29 14.27 -21.48 -5.17
C LEU A 29 12.82 -21.79 -4.77
N PHE A 30 11.86 -21.31 -5.56
CA PHE A 30 10.44 -21.60 -5.34
C PHE A 30 10.15 -23.10 -5.43
N TYR A 31 10.71 -23.77 -6.44
CA TYR A 31 10.56 -25.21 -6.61
C TYR A 31 11.18 -26.00 -5.45
N MET A 32 12.38 -25.62 -5.01
CA MET A 32 13.05 -26.24 -3.86
C MET A 32 12.18 -26.15 -2.59
N GLU A 33 11.61 -24.99 -2.30
CA GLU A 33 10.75 -24.80 -1.12
C GLU A 33 9.49 -25.67 -1.20
N LEU A 34 8.81 -25.69 -2.36
CA LEU A 34 7.64 -26.54 -2.58
C LEU A 34 7.97 -28.03 -2.44
N ALA A 35 9.07 -28.49 -3.05
CA ALA A 35 9.50 -29.88 -2.98
C ALA A 35 9.83 -30.30 -1.55
N LEU A 36 10.53 -29.45 -0.78
CA LEU A 36 10.84 -29.69 0.63
C LEU A 36 9.57 -29.76 1.49
N GLY A 37 8.63 -28.84 1.27
CA GLY A 37 7.35 -28.80 1.97
C GLY A 37 6.50 -30.05 1.70
N GLN A 38 6.41 -30.47 0.43
CA GLN A 38 5.68 -31.68 0.04
C GLN A 38 6.32 -32.96 0.55
N PHE A 39 7.65 -33.08 0.52
CA PHE A 39 8.38 -34.26 0.97
C PHE A 39 8.31 -34.44 2.49
N HIS A 40 8.56 -33.38 3.26
CA HIS A 40 8.60 -33.47 4.73
C HIS A 40 7.23 -33.33 5.40
N ARG A 41 6.22 -32.75 4.70
CA ARG A 41 4.84 -32.51 5.19
C ARG A 41 4.81 -31.85 6.58
N LYS A 42 5.73 -30.91 6.79
CA LYS A 42 6.00 -30.29 8.08
C LYS A 42 6.19 -28.79 7.92
N GLY A 43 5.84 -28.04 8.96
CA GLY A 43 6.08 -26.59 8.99
C GLY A 43 7.58 -26.25 9.00
N ALA A 44 7.91 -25.03 8.59
CA ALA A 44 9.28 -24.56 8.36
C ALA A 44 10.24 -24.87 9.52
N ILE A 45 9.85 -24.59 10.77
CA ILE A 45 10.69 -24.85 11.97
C ILE A 45 11.07 -26.33 12.08
N THR A 46 10.08 -27.20 11.97
CA THR A 46 10.28 -28.65 12.10
C THR A 46 10.94 -29.28 10.88
N CYS A 47 10.82 -28.66 9.70
CA CYS A 47 11.48 -29.09 8.47
C CYS A 47 12.99 -28.87 8.58
N TRP A 48 13.43 -27.65 8.91
CA TRP A 48 14.85 -27.33 9.09
C TRP A 48 15.49 -28.11 10.24
N GLY A 49 14.79 -28.29 11.35
CA GLY A 49 15.28 -29.09 12.47
C GLY A 49 15.52 -30.57 12.16
N ARG A 50 14.86 -31.14 11.14
CA ARG A 50 15.09 -32.51 10.66
C ARG A 50 16.15 -32.60 9.57
N LEU A 51 16.28 -31.57 8.73
CA LEU A 51 17.26 -31.54 7.66
C LEU A 51 18.66 -31.24 8.21
N VAL A 52 18.81 -30.11 8.90
CA VAL A 52 20.06 -29.65 9.51
C VAL A 52 19.73 -28.93 10.83
N PRO A 53 19.91 -29.58 11.99
CA PRO A 53 19.55 -29.01 13.29
C PRO A 53 20.18 -27.64 13.59
N LEU A 54 21.38 -27.38 13.06
CA LEU A 54 22.06 -26.09 13.17
C LEU A 54 21.25 -24.94 12.55
N PHE A 55 20.48 -25.21 11.49
CA PHE A 55 19.68 -24.21 10.78
C PHE A 55 18.23 -24.12 11.26
N LYS A 56 17.90 -24.73 12.41
CA LYS A 56 16.57 -24.59 13.03
C LYS A 56 16.15 -23.13 13.24
N GLY A 57 17.11 -22.22 13.44
CA GLY A 57 16.88 -20.77 13.55
C GLY A 57 16.19 -20.14 12.32
N ILE A 58 16.40 -20.68 11.11
CA ILE A 58 15.78 -20.17 9.88
C ILE A 58 14.25 -20.23 9.99
N GLY A 59 13.70 -21.32 10.54
CA GLY A 59 12.25 -21.46 10.69
C GLY A 59 11.65 -20.41 11.64
N TYR A 60 12.35 -20.06 12.73
CA TYR A 60 11.91 -19.00 13.63
C TYR A 60 11.99 -17.62 12.96
N ALA A 61 13.04 -17.37 12.20
CA ALA A 61 13.18 -16.14 11.43
C ALA A 61 12.04 -15.96 10.42
N VAL A 62 11.64 -17.03 9.71
CA VAL A 62 10.52 -16.99 8.76
C VAL A 62 9.20 -16.62 9.46
N VAL A 63 8.92 -17.20 10.64
CA VAL A 63 7.71 -16.87 11.42
C VAL A 63 7.73 -15.41 11.90
N LEU A 64 8.88 -14.93 12.38
CA LEU A 64 9.04 -13.55 12.81
C LEU A 64 8.88 -12.57 11.63
N ILE A 65 9.44 -12.87 10.47
CA ILE A 65 9.26 -12.05 9.25
C ILE A 65 7.79 -12.05 8.85
N ALA A 66 7.11 -13.20 8.87
CA ALA A 66 5.69 -13.29 8.55
C ALA A 66 4.83 -12.44 9.51
N PHE A 67 5.16 -12.41 10.79
CA PHE A 67 4.50 -11.58 11.78
C PHE A 67 4.65 -10.07 11.50
N TYR A 68 5.86 -9.60 11.17
CA TYR A 68 6.03 -8.19 10.77
C TYR A 68 5.33 -7.85 9.45
N VAL A 69 5.32 -8.79 8.50
CA VAL A 69 4.64 -8.66 7.22
C VAL A 69 3.12 -8.55 7.42
N ASP A 70 2.55 -9.35 8.32
CA ASP A 70 1.12 -9.30 8.66
C ASP A 70 0.67 -7.91 9.09
N PHE A 71 1.41 -7.25 9.99
CA PHE A 71 1.03 -5.94 10.50
C PHE A 71 0.88 -4.88 9.41
N TYR A 72 1.88 -4.70 8.54
CA TYR A 72 1.81 -3.61 7.57
C TYR A 72 0.92 -3.96 6.37
N TYR A 73 0.84 -5.22 5.94
CA TYR A 73 -0.02 -5.60 4.82
C TYR A 73 -1.50 -5.49 5.18
N ASN A 74 -1.91 -5.91 6.38
CA ASN A 74 -3.31 -5.77 6.81
C ASN A 74 -3.75 -4.30 6.89
N VAL A 75 -2.83 -3.38 7.24
CA VAL A 75 -3.10 -1.93 7.20
C VAL A 75 -3.35 -1.45 5.75
N ILE A 76 -2.55 -1.91 4.78
CA ILE A 76 -2.76 -1.56 3.36
C ILE A 76 -4.11 -2.09 2.86
N ILE A 77 -4.48 -3.32 3.26
CA ILE A 77 -5.78 -3.90 2.92
C ILE A 77 -6.91 -3.09 3.56
N ALA A 78 -6.74 -2.61 4.80
CA ALA A 78 -7.72 -1.75 5.46
C ALA A 78 -7.93 -0.43 4.72
N TRP A 79 -6.87 0.21 4.21
CA TRP A 79 -7.00 1.37 3.32
C TRP A 79 -7.81 1.03 2.07
N ALA A 80 -7.49 -0.08 1.41
CA ALA A 80 -8.22 -0.53 0.22
C ALA A 80 -9.71 -0.81 0.52
N LEU A 81 -10.02 -1.41 1.68
CA LEU A 81 -11.39 -1.65 2.13
C LEU A 81 -12.15 -0.33 2.37
N ARG A 82 -11.49 0.68 2.95
CA ARG A 82 -12.07 2.02 3.13
C ARG A 82 -12.38 2.70 1.79
N PHE A 83 -11.48 2.57 0.80
CA PHE A 83 -11.71 3.04 -0.57
C PHE A 83 -12.83 2.26 -1.27
N PHE A 84 -12.92 0.96 -1.02
CA PHE A 84 -13.98 0.11 -1.56
C PHE A 84 -15.35 0.59 -1.09
N PHE A 85 -15.54 0.82 0.21
CA PHE A 85 -16.80 1.35 0.73
C PHE A 85 -17.07 2.79 0.27
N ALA A 86 -16.04 3.63 0.18
CA ALA A 86 -16.18 4.98 -0.35
C ALA A 86 -16.57 5.03 -1.83
N SER A 87 -16.35 3.95 -2.58
CA SER A 87 -16.69 3.89 -4.01
C SER A 87 -18.19 3.68 -4.26
N PHE A 88 -18.99 3.40 -3.23
CA PHE A 88 -20.45 3.30 -3.35
C PHE A 88 -21.16 4.67 -3.28
N THR A 89 -20.43 5.76 -3.08
CA THR A 89 -21.01 7.11 -3.12
C THR A 89 -21.26 7.56 -4.55
N THR A 90 -22.31 8.36 -4.77
CA THR A 90 -22.66 8.89 -6.10
C THR A 90 -21.60 9.82 -6.67
N MET A 91 -21.03 10.67 -5.81
CA MET A 91 -19.86 11.50 -6.08
C MET A 91 -18.70 10.95 -5.27
N LEU A 92 -17.57 10.66 -5.93
CA LEU A 92 -16.42 10.07 -5.26
C LEU A 92 -15.66 11.16 -4.48
N PRO A 93 -15.26 10.92 -3.22
CA PRO A 93 -14.71 11.97 -2.37
C PRO A 93 -13.34 12.50 -2.82
N TRP A 94 -12.67 11.81 -3.76
CA TRP A 94 -11.39 12.21 -4.34
C TRP A 94 -11.48 12.88 -5.72
N THR A 95 -12.67 13.20 -6.23
CA THR A 95 -12.83 13.89 -7.53
C THR A 95 -12.81 15.41 -7.41
N ASN A 96 -13.41 15.94 -6.34
CA ASN A 96 -13.62 17.38 -6.15
C ASN A 96 -12.78 17.93 -5.00
N CYS A 97 -12.54 19.25 -5.04
CA CYS A 97 -11.81 19.96 -4.00
C CYS A 97 -12.70 20.58 -2.90
N ASP A 98 -14.03 20.40 -2.98
CA ASP A 98 -15.00 20.99 -2.04
C ASP A 98 -15.26 20.10 -0.81
N ASN A 99 -14.19 19.75 -0.07
CA ASN A 99 -14.29 18.93 1.14
C ASN A 99 -13.52 19.57 2.31
N GLU A 100 -13.89 19.22 3.54
CA GLU A 100 -13.31 19.79 4.78
C GLU A 100 -11.81 19.54 4.93
N TRP A 101 -11.29 18.44 4.38
CA TRP A 101 -9.88 18.08 4.48
C TRP A 101 -8.99 18.74 3.42
N ASN A 102 -9.56 19.47 2.45
CA ASN A 102 -8.80 20.01 1.34
C ASN A 102 -8.12 21.35 1.67
N THR A 103 -6.95 21.58 1.07
CA THR A 103 -6.21 22.84 1.15
C THR A 103 -6.58 23.79 0.01
N PRO A 104 -6.31 25.10 0.13
CA PRO A 104 -6.46 26.05 -0.99
C PRO A 104 -5.57 25.73 -2.21
N ALA A 105 -4.60 24.82 -2.06
CA ALA A 105 -3.73 24.34 -3.13
C ALA A 105 -4.33 23.18 -3.96
N CYS A 106 -5.50 22.66 -3.56
CA CYS A 106 -6.18 21.56 -4.24
C CYS A 106 -6.68 21.99 -5.62
N GLN A 107 -6.37 21.19 -6.64
CA GLN A 107 -6.92 21.38 -7.99
C GLN A 107 -7.60 20.07 -8.47
N PRO A 108 -8.88 20.12 -8.89
CA PRO A 108 -9.53 18.94 -9.46
C PRO A 108 -8.98 18.68 -10.87
N PHE A 109 -9.04 17.41 -11.30
CA PHE A 109 -8.45 16.97 -12.57
C PHE A 109 -9.00 17.72 -13.80
N GLU A 110 -10.25 18.17 -13.74
CA GLU A 110 -10.95 18.86 -14.84
C GLU A 110 -10.76 20.40 -14.84
N ALA A 111 -10.02 20.99 -13.90
CA ALA A 111 -9.94 22.46 -13.73
C ALA A 111 -9.20 23.25 -14.84
N ASN A 112 -8.79 22.62 -15.95
CA ASN A 112 -7.90 23.21 -16.95
C ASN A 112 -8.51 23.35 -18.35
N TRP A 113 -9.74 23.86 -18.48
CA TRP A 113 -10.15 24.43 -19.78
C TRP A 113 -10.88 25.78 -19.72
N GLU A 114 -11.61 26.10 -18.64
CA GLU A 114 -12.38 27.36 -18.62
C GLU A 114 -11.64 28.55 -17.98
N SER A 115 -10.56 28.31 -17.23
CA SER A 115 -9.78 29.36 -16.56
C SER A 115 -8.72 30.04 -17.47
N ALA A 116 -8.50 29.54 -18.70
CA ALA A 116 -7.65 30.20 -19.70
C ALA A 116 -8.31 31.43 -20.34
N ASN A 117 -9.64 31.59 -20.21
CA ASN A 117 -10.39 32.75 -20.73
C ASN A 117 -10.71 33.82 -19.66
N ALA A 118 -10.33 33.61 -18.40
CA ALA A 118 -10.41 34.67 -17.40
C ALA A 118 -9.17 35.57 -17.54
N SER A 119 -9.28 36.58 -18.38
CA SER A 119 -8.36 37.71 -18.47
C SER A 119 -8.17 38.39 -17.11
N ARG A 120 -7.31 37.83 -16.26
CA ARG A 120 -6.80 38.51 -15.06
C ARG A 120 -5.80 39.56 -15.52
N VAL A 121 -6.31 40.75 -15.83
CA VAL A 121 -5.54 41.99 -15.84
C VAL A 121 -4.90 42.12 -14.46
N ARG A 122 -3.62 41.73 -14.37
CA ARG A 122 -2.83 41.77 -13.15
C ARG A 122 -2.16 43.13 -13.06
N ASN A 123 -2.81 44.12 -12.47
CA ASN A 123 -2.11 45.30 -11.96
C ASN A 123 -1.23 44.84 -10.79
N SER A 124 0.06 44.62 -11.07
CA SER A 124 1.02 44.05 -10.14
C SER A 124 1.65 45.13 -9.26
N SER A 125 1.12 45.31 -8.04
CA SER A 125 1.86 45.91 -6.93
C SER A 125 1.53 45.23 -5.60
N SER A 126 1.61 43.91 -5.57
CA SER A 126 1.73 43.15 -4.33
C SER A 126 2.52 41.88 -4.60
N LEU A 127 3.43 41.56 -3.68
CA LEU A 127 4.29 40.38 -3.74
C LEU A 127 3.45 39.16 -4.13
N ALA A 128 3.85 38.49 -5.23
CA ALA A 128 3.24 37.22 -5.58
C ALA A 128 3.41 36.27 -4.38
N PRO A 129 2.33 35.77 -3.77
CA PRO A 129 2.48 34.72 -2.78
C PRO A 129 3.15 33.54 -3.48
N GLN A 130 4.25 33.09 -2.89
CA GLN A 130 5.06 31.96 -3.30
C GLN A 130 4.12 30.83 -3.78
N ALA A 131 4.19 30.49 -5.08
CA ALA A 131 3.30 29.50 -5.66
C ALA A 131 3.49 28.16 -4.95
N THR A 132 2.57 27.84 -4.04
CA THR A 132 2.50 26.51 -3.42
C THR A 132 2.26 25.50 -4.54
N PRO A 133 3.04 24.42 -4.63
CA PRO A 133 2.83 23.42 -5.67
C PRO A 133 1.40 22.88 -5.59
N PHE A 134 0.68 22.92 -6.72
CA PHE A 134 -0.68 22.40 -6.81
C PHE A 134 -0.71 20.90 -6.48
N THR A 135 -1.70 20.49 -5.71
CA THR A 135 -1.93 19.11 -5.25
C THR A 135 -3.23 18.58 -5.86
N SER A 136 -3.24 17.30 -6.25
CA SER A 136 -4.45 16.68 -6.79
C SER A 136 -5.43 16.32 -5.67
N ALA A 137 -6.73 16.42 -5.95
CA ALA A 137 -7.80 16.04 -5.00
C ALA A 137 -7.63 14.62 -4.44
N ALA A 138 -7.17 13.66 -5.27
CA ALA A 138 -6.90 12.30 -4.82
C ALA A 138 -5.68 12.20 -3.89
N SER A 139 -4.64 12.99 -4.12
CA SER A 139 -3.48 13.02 -3.22
C SER A 139 -3.84 13.64 -1.87
N GLU A 140 -4.66 14.70 -1.86
CA GLU A 140 -5.13 15.30 -0.61
C GLU A 140 -6.07 14.37 0.16
N TYR A 141 -6.98 13.70 -0.53
CA TYR A 141 -7.85 12.70 0.10
C TYR A 141 -7.04 11.60 0.79
N PHE A 142 -6.00 11.06 0.13
CA PHE A 142 -5.17 10.02 0.74
C PHE A 142 -4.35 10.55 1.92
N ASN A 143 -3.63 11.66 1.75
CA ASN A 143 -2.71 12.15 2.78
C ASN A 143 -3.42 12.78 3.97
N ARG A 144 -4.57 13.43 3.74
CA ARG A 144 -5.24 14.25 4.75
C ARG A 144 -6.48 13.60 5.32
N ALA A 145 -7.31 13.00 4.48
CA ALA A 145 -8.54 12.36 4.92
C ALA A 145 -8.31 10.92 5.39
N ILE A 146 -7.42 10.16 4.75
CA ILE A 146 -7.18 8.75 5.12
C ILE A 146 -6.06 8.62 6.13
N LEU A 147 -4.90 9.20 5.83
CA LEU A 147 -3.69 9.06 6.66
C LEU A 147 -3.61 10.10 7.79
N GLU A 148 -4.33 11.22 7.67
CA GLU A 148 -4.24 12.35 8.61
C GLU A 148 -2.79 12.81 8.89
N LEU A 149 -1.96 12.81 7.85
CA LEU A 149 -0.52 13.09 7.99
C LEU A 149 -0.26 14.53 8.49
N GLN A 150 -1.21 15.45 8.36
CA GLN A 150 -1.06 16.82 8.87
C GLN A 150 -1.00 16.91 10.40
N ASP A 151 -1.52 15.91 11.11
CA ASP A 151 -1.62 15.92 12.58
C ASP A 151 -0.38 15.25 13.23
N SER A 152 0.60 14.84 12.42
CA SER A 152 1.85 14.21 12.86
C SER A 152 3.05 15.04 12.40
N GLU A 153 3.88 15.46 13.36
CA GLU A 153 5.14 16.19 13.07
C GLU A 153 6.31 15.24 12.70
N GLY A 154 6.07 13.92 12.68
CA GLY A 154 7.04 12.92 12.25
C GLY A 154 6.94 11.61 13.03
N LEU A 155 7.98 10.76 12.93
CA LEU A 155 7.99 9.44 13.59
C LEU A 155 7.93 9.52 15.13
N HIS A 156 8.33 10.66 15.72
CA HIS A 156 8.31 10.85 17.16
C HIS A 156 6.91 11.15 17.72
N ASP A 157 6.03 11.73 16.89
CA ASP A 157 4.65 12.03 17.25
C ASP A 157 3.72 11.52 16.16
N LEU A 158 3.18 10.32 16.38
CA LEU A 158 2.33 9.60 15.42
C LEU A 158 0.88 10.09 15.43
N GLY A 159 0.54 11.07 16.28
CA GLY A 159 -0.83 11.56 16.41
C GLY A 159 -1.81 10.55 17.03
N ALA A 160 -3.10 10.80 16.84
CA ALA A 160 -4.17 9.96 17.38
C ALA A 160 -4.54 8.81 16.43
N ILE A 161 -5.08 7.72 17.00
CA ILE A 161 -5.59 6.60 16.20
C ILE A 161 -6.92 6.99 15.56
N LYS A 162 -6.97 6.97 14.23
CA LYS A 162 -8.21 7.17 13.46
C LYS A 162 -9.13 5.95 13.59
N TRP A 163 -10.27 6.14 14.27
CA TRP A 163 -11.23 5.07 14.58
C TRP A 163 -11.81 4.39 13.34
N ASP A 164 -12.08 5.14 12.26
CA ASP A 164 -12.58 4.56 11.01
C ASP A 164 -11.61 3.53 10.42
N MET A 165 -10.30 3.82 10.49
CA MET A 165 -9.26 2.91 10.00
C MET A 165 -9.07 1.73 10.95
N ALA A 166 -9.16 1.95 12.26
CA ALA A 166 -9.12 0.88 13.26
C ALA A 166 -10.28 -0.11 13.06
N LEU A 167 -11.48 0.38 12.74
CA LEU A 167 -12.64 -0.47 12.42
C LEU A 167 -12.44 -1.24 11.11
N CYS A 168 -11.92 -0.60 10.06
CA CYS A 168 -11.59 -1.29 8.81
C CYS A 168 -10.54 -2.38 9.03
N LEU A 169 -9.51 -2.11 9.83
CA LEU A 169 -8.48 -3.09 10.19
C LEU A 169 -9.06 -4.26 11.00
N LEU A 170 -9.93 -3.99 11.97
CA LEU A 170 -10.63 -5.01 12.73
C LEU A 170 -11.50 -5.90 11.82
N ALA A 171 -12.20 -5.31 10.85
CA ALA A 171 -12.96 -6.07 9.86
C ALA A 171 -12.06 -6.99 9.02
N VAL A 172 -10.88 -6.50 8.57
CA VAL A 172 -9.90 -7.32 7.84
C VAL A 172 -9.44 -8.52 8.69
N TYR A 173 -9.08 -8.29 9.96
CA TYR A 173 -8.69 -9.38 10.86
C TYR A 173 -9.80 -10.39 11.11
N ILE A 174 -11.06 -9.95 11.24
CA ILE A 174 -12.22 -10.84 11.37
C ILE A 174 -12.38 -11.71 10.12
N ILE A 175 -12.27 -11.14 8.93
CA ILE A 175 -12.35 -11.87 7.66
C ILE A 175 -11.21 -12.89 7.57
N CYS A 176 -9.98 -12.47 7.85
CA CYS A 176 -8.81 -13.36 7.86
C CYS A 176 -9.00 -14.51 8.85
N TYR A 177 -9.48 -14.22 10.06
CA TYR A 177 -9.74 -15.22 11.09
C TYR A 177 -10.77 -16.26 10.64
N PHE A 178 -11.92 -15.84 10.10
CA PHE A 178 -12.94 -16.78 9.63
C PHE A 178 -12.47 -17.60 8.41
N SER A 179 -11.63 -17.03 7.54
CA SER A 179 -11.06 -17.75 6.39
C SER A 179 -10.08 -18.86 6.81
N LEU A 180 -9.44 -18.70 7.97
CA LEU A 180 -8.44 -19.63 8.50
C LEU A 180 -8.96 -20.55 9.61
N TRP A 181 -10.13 -20.25 10.21
CA TRP A 181 -10.63 -20.95 11.40
C TRP A 181 -10.65 -22.47 11.22
N LYS A 182 -11.18 -22.98 10.09
CA LYS A 182 -11.30 -24.42 9.83
C LYS A 182 -10.06 -25.01 9.12
N GLY A 183 -8.97 -24.25 9.06
CA GLY A 183 -7.71 -24.66 8.44
C GLY A 183 -7.76 -24.66 6.91
N ILE A 184 -6.89 -25.48 6.31
CA ILE A 184 -6.69 -25.53 4.84
C ILE A 184 -7.94 -25.88 4.03
N SER A 185 -8.96 -26.48 4.67
CA SER A 185 -10.21 -26.87 4.01
C SER A 185 -11.11 -25.68 3.69
N THR A 186 -10.98 -24.56 4.42
CA THR A 186 -11.77 -23.33 4.17
C THR A 186 -11.02 -22.24 3.43
N SER A 187 -9.70 -22.38 3.28
CA SER A 187 -8.86 -21.35 2.66
C SER A 187 -8.78 -21.45 1.13
N GLY A 188 -9.18 -22.60 0.55
CA GLY A 188 -9.26 -22.83 -0.90
C GLY A 188 -10.71 -22.83 -1.36
#